data_AF-A0A919FXF3-F1
#
_entry.id   AF-A0A919FXF3-F1
#
_cell.length_a   1.000
_cell.length_b   1.000
_cell.length_c   1.000
_cell.angle_alpha   90.00
_cell.angle_beta   90.00
_cell.angle_gamma   90.00
#
_symmetry.space_group_name_H-M   'P 1'
#
loop_
_entity.id
_entity.type
_entity.pdbx_description
1 polymer ?
#
loop_
_entity_poly.entity_id
_entity_poly.type
_entity_poly.pdbx_seq_one_letter_code
_entity_poly.pdbx_strand_id
1 'polypeptide(L)'
;MPLLAGFSESSLPTGALYGAGWPAFGVAAAILLDRRTDPRVGRAVAALAVVPAAMAVIALSTAGGPVWTRVEELWRAADFVVVLLTLVLLAWAMGYAPGRIPRRRLFWVLVWSSVVVGAVAVADLTLDPRGEAVVLTLGMWSLAGLVTRLTTATELRPVDEPLLDVVAAALTLAIGAAMGVVVRLAGTRAGVPAPDLTAAFAAVTSTALAWPAAAWWRRSRLTRRYGTGTLTPADVASITAGLHRLTDPRELLAKAAEMVAVSSGHLEVTLVVGEDSPDVPPGWVDHPLLVGGDRVGTLLLNHDDPEGPEPRQARLVGQLVPTVALVCRAVGLAVEAEHARQDVARERDAERARILGDLHDGLGPVLSGMSMRVQRPSCAGAPACCCNHWPRGWPRQGETSAGSCPGSTRRRCSTPTWPERSSG
;
A
#
# COMPACT_ATOMS: atom_id res chain seq x y z
N MET A 1 -21.35 37.60 6.89
CA MET A 1 -22.25 38.70 6.47
C MET A 1 -21.68 40.13 6.62
N PRO A 2 -20.42 40.36 7.07
CA PRO A 2 -19.67 41.61 6.75
C PRO A 2 -18.96 41.57 5.39
N LEU A 3 -18.63 40.36 4.90
CA LEU A 3 -17.93 40.15 3.62
C LEU A 3 -18.70 40.57 2.37
N LEU A 4 -20.03 40.70 2.43
CA LEU A 4 -20.85 41.11 1.27
C LEU A 4 -21.17 42.61 1.27
N ALA A 5 -21.17 43.26 2.44
CA ALA A 5 -21.40 44.70 2.54
C ALA A 5 -20.17 45.52 2.15
N GLY A 6 -18.97 44.91 2.20
CA GLY A 6 -17.72 45.65 2.01
C GLY A 6 -17.23 45.83 0.58
N PHE A 7 -17.92 45.30 -0.43
CA PHE A 7 -17.50 45.45 -1.82
C PHE A 7 -17.98 46.76 -2.47
N SER A 8 -18.92 47.49 -1.87
CA SER A 8 -19.46 48.73 -2.44
C SER A 8 -18.77 50.01 -1.96
N GLU A 9 -18.10 50.00 -0.81
CA GLU A 9 -17.41 51.16 -0.28
C GLU A 9 -15.93 51.13 -0.63
N SER A 10 -15.47 52.14 -1.37
CA SER A 10 -14.07 52.33 -1.77
C SER A 10 -13.10 52.62 -0.61
N SER A 11 -13.59 52.66 0.63
CA SER A 11 -12.87 53.15 1.80
C SER A 11 -12.83 52.17 2.97
N LEU A 12 -13.27 50.92 2.79
CA LEU A 12 -13.09 49.96 3.88
C LEU A 12 -11.59 49.69 4.08
N PRO A 13 -11.09 49.85 5.32
CA PRO A 13 -9.68 49.67 5.61
C PRO A 13 -9.34 48.21 5.36
N THR A 14 -8.61 47.98 4.27
CA THR A 14 -8.18 46.67 3.76
C THR A 14 -7.62 45.82 4.91
N GLY A 15 -6.85 46.43 5.82
CA GLY A 15 -6.28 45.81 7.03
C GLY A 15 -7.26 45.02 7.92
N ALA A 16 -8.51 45.46 8.08
CA ALA A 16 -9.49 44.75 8.91
C ALA A 16 -9.97 43.43 8.28
N LEU A 17 -9.98 43.34 6.95
CA LEU A 17 -10.33 42.12 6.22
C LEU A 17 -9.23 41.06 6.30
N TYR A 18 -7.94 41.45 6.31
CA TYR A 18 -6.84 40.50 6.53
C TYR A 18 -6.89 39.88 7.92
N GLY A 19 -7.17 40.68 8.95
CA GLY A 19 -7.18 40.20 10.34
C GLY A 19 -8.33 39.25 10.68
N ALA A 20 -9.46 39.34 9.98
CA ALA A 20 -10.68 38.58 10.32
C ALA A 20 -10.60 37.07 10.02
N GLY A 21 -9.72 36.65 9.10
CA GLY A 21 -9.57 35.23 8.73
C GLY A 21 -8.71 34.41 9.69
N TRP A 22 -7.79 35.07 10.41
CA TRP A 22 -6.78 34.46 11.26
C TRP A 22 -7.31 33.74 12.52
N PRO A 23 -8.34 34.23 13.23
CA PRO A 23 -8.85 33.58 14.43
C PRO A 23 -9.42 32.19 14.12
N ALA A 24 -10.06 32.02 12.96
CA ALA A 24 -10.55 30.73 12.51
C ALA A 24 -9.40 29.74 12.27
N PHE A 25 -8.27 30.23 11.75
CA PHE A 25 -7.07 29.42 11.54
C PHE A 25 -6.40 29.02 12.85
N GLY A 26 -6.29 29.95 13.79
CA GLY A 26 -5.79 29.69 15.13
C GLY A 26 -6.58 28.65 15.89
N VAL A 27 -7.91 28.78 15.88
CA VAL A 27 -8.82 27.83 16.53
C VAL A 27 -8.74 26.46 15.86
N ALA A 28 -8.70 26.41 14.53
CA ALA A 28 -8.53 25.17 13.79
C ALA A 28 -7.21 24.46 14.12
N ALA A 29 -6.10 25.19 14.12
CA ALA A 29 -4.78 24.66 14.45
C ALA A 29 -4.70 24.23 15.92
N ALA A 30 -5.28 25.01 16.84
CA ALA A 30 -5.39 24.67 18.25
C ALA A 30 -6.19 23.37 18.44
N ILE A 31 -7.37 23.22 17.83
CA ILE A 31 -8.19 22.00 17.94
C ILE A 31 -7.47 20.78 17.34
N LEU A 32 -6.74 20.96 16.24
CA LEU A 32 -5.95 19.89 15.61
C LEU A 32 -4.75 19.46 16.47
N LEU A 33 -4.09 20.42 17.14
CA LEU A 33 -2.91 20.19 17.98
C LEU A 33 -3.27 19.72 19.41
N ASP A 34 -4.38 20.18 19.97
CA ASP A 34 -4.80 19.93 21.35
C ASP A 34 -5.41 18.52 21.56
N ARG A 35 -5.75 17.82 20.47
CA ARG A 35 -6.25 16.43 20.55
C ARG A 35 -5.20 15.40 20.98
N ARG A 36 -3.92 15.73 21.14
CA ARG A 36 -2.87 14.81 21.62
C ARG A 36 -1.85 15.46 22.56
N THR A 37 -1.15 14.60 23.29
CA THR A 37 -0.44 14.73 24.59
C THR A 37 0.58 15.85 24.81
N ASP A 38 0.77 16.81 23.90
CA ASP A 38 1.74 17.89 24.14
C ASP A 38 1.10 19.29 24.06
N PRO A 39 0.49 19.77 25.17
CA PRO A 39 -0.33 20.98 25.20
C PRO A 39 0.47 22.28 24.96
N ARG A 40 1.80 22.22 24.87
CA ARG A 40 2.65 23.41 24.74
C ARG A 40 2.59 24.03 23.35
N VAL A 41 2.63 23.21 22.30
CA VAL A 41 2.61 23.70 20.91
C VAL A 41 1.24 24.25 20.55
N GLY A 42 0.17 23.53 20.91
CA GLY A 42 -1.21 23.99 20.69
C GLY A 42 -1.49 25.35 21.34
N ARG A 43 -1.02 25.55 22.59
CA ARG A 43 -1.14 26.83 23.30
C ARG A 43 -0.35 27.96 22.65
N ALA A 44 0.87 27.69 22.18
CA ALA A 44 1.68 28.70 21.50
C ALA A 44 1.01 29.18 20.20
N VAL A 45 0.48 28.24 19.40
CA VAL A 45 -0.25 28.58 18.16
C VAL A 45 -1.56 29.29 18.46
N ALA A 46 -2.30 28.86 19.49
CA ALA A 46 -3.53 29.54 19.92
C ALA A 46 -3.25 30.98 20.39
N ALA A 47 -2.20 31.19 21.19
CA ALA A 47 -1.80 32.52 21.65
C ALA A 47 -1.39 33.42 20.48
N LEU A 48 -0.67 32.88 19.49
CA LEU A 48 -0.29 33.63 18.30
C LEU A 48 -1.50 34.09 17.49
N ALA A 49 -2.57 33.30 17.44
CA ALA A 49 -3.80 33.66 16.73
C ALA A 49 -4.67 34.70 17.44
N VAL A 50 -4.41 34.97 18.73
CA VAL A 50 -5.06 36.08 19.45
C VAL A 50 -4.55 37.43 18.93
N VAL A 51 -3.31 37.48 18.41
CA VAL A 51 -2.67 38.73 17.95
C VAL A 51 -3.44 39.39 16.78
N PRO A 52 -3.80 38.67 15.69
CA PRO A 52 -4.64 39.23 14.63
C PRO A 52 -6.08 39.54 15.07
N ALA A 53 -6.66 38.76 15.97
CA ALA A 53 -7.99 39.03 16.54
C ALA A 53 -8.02 40.35 17.31
N ALA A 54 -7.05 40.55 18.21
CA ALA A 54 -6.91 41.80 18.95
C ALA A 54 -6.71 42.98 18.00
N MET A 55 -5.93 42.78 16.94
CA MET A 55 -5.72 43.81 15.93
C MET A 55 -7.00 44.16 15.17
N ALA A 56 -7.81 43.17 14.78
CA ALA A 56 -9.10 43.43 14.12
C ALA A 56 -10.04 44.27 15.02
N VAL A 57 -10.01 44.05 16.34
CA VAL A 57 -10.78 44.86 17.31
C VAL A 57 -10.25 46.29 17.39
N ILE A 58 -8.92 46.48 17.43
CA ILE A 58 -8.28 47.81 17.41
C ILE A 58 -8.58 48.54 16.10
N ALA A 59 -8.59 47.82 14.98
CA ALA A 59 -8.92 48.36 13.66
C ALA A 59 -10.34 48.89 13.61
N LEU A 60 -11.30 48.15 14.16
CA LEU A 60 -12.70 48.56 14.19
C LEU A 60 -12.90 49.83 15.03
N SER A 61 -12.16 49.99 16.13
CA SER A 61 -12.30 51.14 17.03
C SER A 61 -11.57 52.41 16.56
N THR A 62 -10.59 52.26 15.65
CA THR A 62 -9.76 53.37 15.15
C THR A 62 -10.00 53.75 13.69
N ALA A 63 -10.95 53.06 13.03
CA ALA A 63 -11.34 53.31 11.65
C ALA A 63 -11.74 54.79 11.45
N GLY A 64 -10.97 55.52 10.64
CA GLY A 64 -11.22 56.93 10.30
C GLY A 64 -10.32 57.97 10.99
N GLY A 65 -9.47 57.56 11.94
CA GLY A 65 -8.51 58.46 12.58
C GLY A 65 -7.16 58.55 11.85
N PRO A 66 -6.39 59.65 11.97
CA PRO A 66 -5.03 59.76 11.40
C PRO A 66 -4.06 58.72 11.99
N VAL A 67 -4.35 58.22 13.19
CA VAL A 67 -3.62 57.15 13.87
C VAL A 67 -3.68 55.83 13.08
N TRP A 68 -4.77 55.57 12.37
CA TRP A 68 -4.98 54.32 11.64
C TRP A 68 -3.91 54.10 10.56
N THR A 69 -3.53 55.13 9.82
CA THR A 69 -2.51 55.02 8.75
C THR A 69 -1.15 54.51 9.26
N ARG A 70 -0.68 55.02 10.40
CA ARG A 70 0.58 54.57 11.03
C ARG A 70 0.45 53.15 11.58
N VAL A 71 -0.71 52.83 12.15
CA VAL A 71 -1.00 51.50 12.69
C VAL A 71 -1.08 50.47 11.56
N GLU A 72 -1.65 50.83 10.41
CA GLU A 72 -1.75 49.99 9.21
C GLU A 72 -0.37 49.68 8.61
N GLU A 73 0.51 50.68 8.47
CA GLU A 73 1.89 50.45 8.01
C GLU A 73 2.68 49.54 8.96
N LEU A 74 2.60 49.80 10.27
CA LEU A 74 3.26 48.96 11.28
C LEU A 74 2.71 47.54 11.26
N TRP A 75 1.39 47.40 11.13
CA TRP A 75 0.73 46.11 11.10
C TRP A 75 1.07 45.31 9.84
N ARG A 76 1.14 45.95 8.68
CA ARG A 76 1.52 45.27 7.43
C ARG A 76 2.90 44.62 7.55
N ALA A 77 3.86 45.29 8.17
CA ALA A 77 5.17 44.70 8.46
C ALA A 77 5.10 43.59 9.53
N ALA A 78 4.33 43.80 10.60
CA ALA A 78 4.18 42.84 11.68
C ALA A 78 3.46 41.55 11.25
N ASP A 79 2.47 41.64 10.37
CA ASP A 79 1.66 40.52 9.90
C ASP A 79 2.54 39.48 9.20
N PHE A 80 3.38 39.91 8.25
CA PHE A 80 4.35 39.02 7.60
C PHE A 80 5.27 38.30 8.59
N VAL A 81 5.73 38.99 9.64
CA VAL A 81 6.58 38.40 10.68
C VAL A 81 5.80 37.36 11.49
N VAL A 82 4.55 37.64 11.86
CA VAL A 82 3.68 36.71 12.58
C VAL A 82 3.39 35.47 11.72
N VAL A 83 3.09 35.65 10.43
CA VAL A 83 2.88 34.54 9.49
C VAL A 83 4.11 33.65 9.40
N LEU A 84 5.28 34.26 9.16
CA LEU A 84 6.53 33.53 9.02
C LEU A 84 6.86 32.77 10.31
N LEU A 85 6.69 33.41 11.47
CA LEU A 85 6.89 32.79 12.77
C LEU A 85 5.93 31.60 12.98
N THR A 86 4.67 31.71 12.54
CA THR A 86 3.70 30.61 12.57
C THR A 86 4.16 29.43 11.75
N LEU A 87 4.66 29.68 10.52
CA LEU A 87 5.18 28.63 9.63
C LEU A 87 6.42 27.96 10.22
N VAL A 88 7.34 28.74 10.80
CA VAL A 88 8.53 28.22 11.49
C VAL A 88 8.14 27.35 12.68
N LEU A 89 7.17 27.79 13.50
CA LEU A 89 6.65 27.00 14.63
C LEU A 89 5.98 25.70 14.17
N LEU A 90 5.19 25.73 13.10
CA LEU A 90 4.58 24.54 12.49
C LEU A 90 5.64 23.56 11.95
N ALA A 91 6.67 24.07 11.27
CA ALA A 91 7.79 23.27 10.77
C ALA A 91 8.59 22.66 11.91
N TRP A 92 8.86 23.41 12.98
CA TRP A 92 9.52 22.93 14.18
C TRP A 92 8.69 21.84 14.87
N ALA A 93 7.38 22.06 15.04
CA ALA A 93 6.46 21.08 15.62
C ALA A 93 6.41 19.76 14.85
N MET A 94 6.64 19.78 13.54
CA MET A 94 6.71 18.57 12.71
C MET A 94 7.82 17.61 13.16
N GLY A 95 8.96 18.14 13.65
CA GLY A 95 10.06 17.33 14.16
C GLY A 95 9.72 16.61 15.48
N TYR A 96 8.84 17.20 16.29
CA TYR A 96 8.46 16.68 17.60
C TYR A 96 7.24 15.77 17.60
N ALA A 97 6.43 15.80 16.54
CA ALA A 97 5.21 15.02 16.47
C ALA A 97 5.53 13.50 16.52
N PRO A 98 5.07 12.77 17.57
CA PRO A 98 5.24 11.34 17.62
C PRO A 98 4.27 10.71 16.63
N GLY A 99 4.83 10.07 15.60
CA GLY A 99 4.05 9.28 14.65
C GLY A 99 3.85 9.86 13.24
N ARG A 100 3.52 9.02 12.27
CA ARG A 100 3.33 9.39 10.86
C ARG A 100 2.06 10.18 10.65
N ILE A 101 0.94 9.81 11.28
CA ILE A 101 -0.34 10.47 11.04
C ILE A 101 -0.28 11.95 11.46
N PRO A 102 0.19 12.31 12.66
CA PRO A 102 0.33 13.72 13.07
C PRO A 102 1.36 14.47 12.22
N ARG A 103 2.51 13.87 11.89
CA ARG A 103 3.51 14.47 10.99
C ARG A 103 2.93 14.77 9.61
N ARG A 104 2.16 13.84 9.04
CA ARG A 104 1.46 14.03 7.76
C ARG A 104 0.45 15.18 7.85
N ARG A 105 -0.34 15.27 8.93
CA ARG A 105 -1.28 16.41 9.14
C ARG A 105 -0.54 17.74 9.17
N LEU A 106 0.52 17.84 9.97
CA LEU A 106 1.32 19.06 10.12
C LEU A 106 2.02 19.44 8.81
N PHE A 107 2.57 18.45 8.09
CA PHE A 107 3.14 18.67 6.77
C PHE A 107 2.12 19.28 5.81
N TRP A 108 0.90 18.74 5.74
CA TRP A 108 -0.13 19.29 4.87
C TRP A 108 -0.60 20.68 5.26
N VAL A 109 -0.75 20.95 6.55
CA VAL A 109 -1.06 22.30 7.04
C VAL A 109 0.06 23.26 6.65
N LEU A 110 1.33 22.90 6.90
CA LEU A 110 2.48 23.74 6.58
C LEU A 110 2.58 24.04 5.07
N VAL A 111 2.47 23.02 4.22
CA VAL A 111 2.54 23.17 2.77
C VAL A 111 1.42 24.07 2.26
N TRP A 112 0.18 23.82 2.66
CA TRP A 112 -0.94 24.64 2.22
C TRP A 112 -0.92 26.06 2.76
N SER A 113 -0.54 26.26 4.02
CA SER A 113 -0.33 27.60 4.57
C SER A 113 0.75 28.34 3.78
N SER A 114 1.85 27.67 3.44
CA SER A 114 2.92 28.28 2.62
C SER A 114 2.42 28.64 1.22
N VAL A 115 1.60 27.80 0.60
CA VAL A 115 0.98 28.06 -0.71
C VAL A 115 0.02 29.25 -0.65
N VAL A 116 -0.84 29.32 0.37
CA VAL A 116 -1.79 30.44 0.55
C VAL A 116 -1.04 31.75 0.79
N VAL A 117 -0.04 31.74 1.68
CA VAL A 117 0.79 32.92 1.97
C VAL A 117 1.54 33.38 0.73
N GLY A 118 2.14 32.45 -0.02
CA GLY A 118 2.79 32.75 -1.29
C GLY A 118 1.83 33.33 -2.33
N ALA A 119 0.61 32.79 -2.43
CA ALA A 119 -0.41 33.29 -3.35
C ALA A 119 -0.89 34.70 -2.99
N VAL A 120 -1.08 34.99 -1.70
CA VAL A 120 -1.43 36.33 -1.20
C VAL A 120 -0.30 37.32 -1.47
N ALA A 121 0.96 36.94 -1.19
CA ALA A 121 2.11 37.80 -1.46
C ALA A 121 2.27 38.12 -2.96
N VAL A 122 2.04 37.14 -3.85
CA VAL A 122 2.03 37.38 -5.30
C VAL A 122 0.86 38.27 -5.71
N ALA A 123 -0.32 38.09 -5.10
CA ALA A 123 -1.49 38.91 -5.38
C ALA A 123 -1.28 40.38 -4.99
N ASP A 124 -0.73 40.66 -3.81
CA ASP A 124 -0.39 42.02 -3.35
C ASP A 124 0.59 42.73 -4.31
N LEU A 125 1.50 41.98 -4.94
CA LEU A 125 2.46 42.54 -5.91
C LEU A 125 1.90 42.71 -7.33
N THR A 126 0.81 42.03 -7.70
CA THR A 126 0.39 41.92 -9.12
C THR A 126 -1.05 42.30 -9.40
N LEU A 127 -1.93 42.31 -8.39
CA LEU A 127 -3.36 42.51 -8.55
C LEU A 127 -3.81 43.82 -7.89
N ASP A 128 -4.90 44.37 -8.40
CA ASP A 128 -5.62 45.46 -7.73
C ASP A 128 -6.17 44.98 -6.37
N PRO A 129 -6.48 45.88 -5.42
CA PRO A 129 -6.98 45.52 -4.08
C PRO A 129 -8.21 44.59 -4.09
N ARG A 130 -9.04 44.68 -5.15
CA ARG A 130 -10.18 43.77 -5.34
C ARG A 130 -9.75 42.35 -5.68
N GLY A 131 -8.73 42.20 -6.53
CA GLY A 131 -8.16 40.89 -6.88
C GLY A 131 -7.49 40.25 -5.66
N GLU A 132 -6.81 41.06 -4.86
CA GLU A 132 -6.21 40.62 -3.60
C GLU A 132 -7.27 40.10 -2.61
N ALA A 133 -8.37 40.83 -2.41
CA ALA A 133 -9.49 40.39 -1.56
C ALA A 133 -10.09 39.05 -2.03
N VAL A 134 -10.18 38.83 -3.35
CA VAL A 134 -10.65 37.56 -3.92
C VAL A 134 -9.65 36.43 -3.62
N VAL A 135 -8.34 36.67 -3.76
CA VAL A 135 -7.31 35.68 -3.45
C VAL A 135 -7.30 35.32 -1.97
N LEU A 136 -7.43 36.30 -1.07
CA LEU A 136 -7.52 36.08 0.36
C LEU A 136 -8.74 35.25 0.75
N THR A 137 -9.92 35.61 0.23
CA THR A 137 -11.15 34.87 0.52
C THR A 137 -11.04 33.43 0.02
N LEU A 138 -10.59 33.20 -1.21
CA LEU A 138 -10.35 31.85 -1.73
C LEU A 138 -9.31 31.09 -0.91
N GLY A 139 -8.23 31.75 -0.48
CA GLY A 139 -7.22 31.21 0.41
C GLY A 139 -7.81 30.73 1.73
N MET A 140 -8.66 31.55 2.37
CA MET A 140 -9.37 31.20 3.60
C MET A 140 -10.32 30.01 3.41
N TRP A 141 -11.11 29.98 2.33
CA TRP A 141 -12.01 28.85 2.04
C TRP A 141 -11.23 27.56 1.77
N SER A 142 -10.12 27.63 1.04
CA SER A 142 -9.22 26.49 0.79
C SER A 142 -8.65 25.94 2.10
N LEU A 143 -8.18 26.84 2.97
CA LEU A 143 -7.62 26.51 4.26
C LEU A 143 -8.64 25.88 5.21
N ALA A 144 -9.87 26.41 5.24
CA ALA A 144 -10.98 25.83 5.98
C ALA A 144 -11.34 24.43 5.46
N GLY A 145 -11.44 24.26 4.13
CA GLY A 145 -11.69 22.95 3.51
C GLY A 145 -10.59 21.94 3.82
N LEU A 146 -9.32 22.36 3.83
CA LEU A 146 -8.20 21.54 4.26
C LEU A 146 -8.33 21.10 5.72
N VAL A 147 -8.59 22.03 6.64
CA VAL A 147 -8.78 21.73 8.07
C VAL A 147 -9.93 20.74 8.26
N THR A 148 -11.07 20.97 7.61
CA THR A 148 -12.22 20.04 7.65
C THR A 148 -11.83 18.66 7.12
N ARG A 149 -11.08 18.61 6.02
CA ARG A 149 -10.60 17.34 5.47
C ARG A 149 -9.61 16.63 6.41
N LEU A 150 -8.67 17.35 7.02
CA LEU A 150 -7.68 16.78 7.93
C LEU A 150 -8.30 16.29 9.24
N THR A 151 -9.40 16.92 9.68
CA THR A 151 -10.14 16.52 10.90
C THR A 151 -11.09 15.35 10.64
N THR A 152 -11.68 15.24 9.45
CA THR A 152 -12.60 14.15 9.08
C THR A 152 -11.90 12.92 8.50
N ALA A 153 -10.70 13.07 7.92
CA ALA A 153 -9.94 11.95 7.38
C ALA A 153 -9.41 11.04 8.50
N THR A 154 -9.98 9.83 8.57
CA THR A 154 -9.52 8.73 9.42
C THR A 154 -8.23 8.11 8.90
N GLU A 155 -8.04 8.10 7.58
CA GLU A 155 -6.85 7.59 6.91
C GLU A 155 -6.18 8.68 6.06
N LEU A 156 -4.95 9.05 6.41
CA LEU A 156 -4.15 9.99 5.63
C LEU A 156 -3.16 9.26 4.74
N ARG A 157 -3.28 9.53 3.44
CA ARG A 157 -2.42 8.99 2.39
C ARG A 157 -0.94 9.34 2.63
N PRO A 158 0.01 8.52 2.15
CA PRO A 158 1.44 8.80 2.20
C PRO A 158 1.77 10.19 1.63
N VAL A 159 2.78 10.88 2.17
CA VAL A 159 3.12 12.28 1.82
C VAL A 159 3.30 12.51 0.31
N ASP A 160 3.76 11.49 -0.41
CA ASP A 160 3.99 11.57 -1.84
C ASP A 160 2.70 11.63 -2.67
N GLU A 161 1.60 11.03 -2.19
CA GLU A 161 0.36 10.98 -2.97
C GLU A 161 -0.35 12.35 -3.05
N PRO A 162 -0.50 13.12 -1.96
CA PRO A 162 -1.15 14.41 -2.05
C PRO A 162 -0.23 15.48 -2.62
N LEU A 163 1.09 15.24 -2.75
CA LEU A 163 1.94 16.12 -3.57
C LEU A 163 1.57 15.99 -5.04
N LEU A 164 1.26 14.77 -5.51
CA LEU A 164 0.66 14.57 -6.82
C LEU A 164 -0.72 15.25 -6.92
N ASP A 165 -1.52 15.27 -5.85
CA ASP A 165 -2.80 15.98 -5.82
C ASP A 165 -2.62 17.50 -5.94
N VAL A 166 -1.65 18.06 -5.20
CA VAL A 166 -1.31 19.50 -5.26
C VAL A 166 -0.75 19.85 -6.63
N VAL A 167 0.16 19.05 -7.19
CA VAL A 167 0.70 19.28 -8.53
C VAL A 167 -0.39 19.17 -9.59
N ALA A 168 -1.28 18.18 -9.48
CA ALA A 168 -2.42 18.04 -10.39
C ALA A 168 -3.36 19.25 -10.30
N ALA A 169 -3.71 19.68 -9.08
CA ALA A 169 -4.54 20.87 -8.84
C ALA A 169 -3.86 22.15 -9.36
N ALA A 170 -2.59 22.36 -9.03
CA ALA A 170 -1.80 23.50 -9.47
C ALA A 170 -1.70 23.55 -11.00
N LEU A 171 -1.48 22.42 -11.67
CA LEU A 171 -1.45 22.34 -13.12
C LEU A 171 -2.82 22.68 -13.73
N THR A 172 -3.92 22.16 -13.16
CA THR A 172 -5.27 22.50 -13.65
C THR A 172 -5.60 23.97 -13.49
N LEU A 173 -5.19 24.58 -12.36
CA LEU A 173 -5.36 26.01 -12.11
C LEU A 173 -4.49 26.85 -13.04
N ALA A 174 -3.24 26.43 -13.28
CA ALA A 174 -2.33 27.11 -14.20
C ALA A 174 -2.86 27.09 -15.64
N ILE A 175 -3.41 25.96 -16.10
CA ILE A 175 -4.08 25.86 -17.41
C ILE A 175 -5.28 26.80 -17.47
N GLY A 176 -6.11 26.83 -16.41
CA GLY A 176 -7.24 27.74 -16.28
C GLY A 176 -6.83 29.21 -16.39
N ALA A 177 -5.85 29.61 -15.58
CA ALA A 177 -5.33 30.97 -15.54
C ALA A 177 -4.72 31.38 -16.89
N ALA A 178 -3.92 30.51 -17.51
CA ALA A 178 -3.32 30.78 -18.82
C ALA A 178 -4.40 31.00 -19.89
N MET A 179 -5.44 30.15 -19.92
CA MET A 179 -6.54 30.30 -20.87
C MET A 179 -7.33 31.59 -20.62
N GLY A 180 -7.59 31.94 -19.35
CA GLY A 180 -8.21 33.20 -18.99
C GLY A 180 -7.42 34.42 -19.48
N VAL A 181 -6.09 34.43 -19.29
CA VAL A 181 -5.21 35.50 -19.79
C VAL A 181 -5.26 35.61 -21.31
N VAL A 182 -5.21 34.48 -22.03
CA VAL A 182 -5.30 34.45 -23.49
C VAL A 182 -6.64 35.02 -23.98
N VAL A 183 -7.76 34.60 -23.39
CA VAL A 183 -9.10 35.09 -23.75
C VAL A 183 -9.27 36.57 -23.42
N ARG A 184 -8.74 37.03 -22.29
CA ARG A 184 -8.74 38.45 -21.92
C ARG A 184 -8.01 39.29 -22.96
N LEU A 185 -6.80 38.86 -23.35
CA LEU A 185 -5.96 39.58 -24.31
C LEU A 185 -6.57 39.58 -25.73
N ALA A 186 -7.24 38.50 -26.11
CA ALA A 186 -7.96 38.44 -27.38
C ALA A 186 -9.21 39.34 -27.36
N GLY A 187 -9.98 39.30 -26.28
CA GLY A 187 -11.20 40.10 -26.11
C GLY A 187 -10.91 41.61 -26.11
N THR A 188 -9.84 42.05 -25.46
CA THR A 188 -9.42 43.46 -25.47
C THR A 188 -8.99 43.92 -26.86
N ARG A 189 -8.28 43.08 -27.63
CA ARG A 189 -7.89 43.40 -29.01
C ARG A 189 -9.08 43.42 -29.98
N ALA A 190 -10.09 42.58 -29.75
CA ALA A 190 -11.28 42.48 -30.58
C ALA A 190 -12.38 43.49 -30.24
N GLY A 191 -12.21 44.28 -29.17
CA GLY A 191 -13.22 45.26 -28.73
C GLY A 191 -14.49 44.61 -28.14
N VAL A 192 -14.37 43.40 -27.58
CA VAL A 192 -15.51 42.70 -26.95
C VAL A 192 -15.90 43.45 -25.67
N PRO A 193 -17.20 43.76 -25.45
CA PRO A 193 -17.65 44.36 -24.20
C PRO A 193 -17.44 43.38 -23.04
N ALA A 194 -16.85 43.86 -21.94
CA ALA A 194 -16.55 43.09 -20.71
C ALA A 194 -15.61 41.87 -20.92
N PRO A 195 -14.37 42.07 -21.41
CA PRO A 195 -13.43 40.99 -21.67
C PRO A 195 -13.07 40.18 -20.41
N ASP A 196 -13.18 40.79 -19.23
CA ASP A 196 -12.90 40.15 -17.94
C ASP A 196 -13.92 39.04 -17.60
N LEU A 197 -15.21 39.22 -17.92
CA LEU A 197 -16.23 38.19 -17.72
C LEU A 197 -16.00 36.99 -18.63
N THR A 198 -15.67 37.23 -19.91
CA THR A 198 -15.35 36.17 -20.86
C THR A 198 -14.08 35.42 -20.47
N ALA A 199 -13.08 36.12 -19.96
CA ALA A 199 -11.83 35.55 -19.46
C ALA A 199 -12.05 34.68 -18.22
N ALA A 200 -12.83 35.16 -17.25
CA ALA A 200 -13.19 34.39 -16.06
C ALA A 200 -13.95 33.11 -16.41
N PHE A 201 -14.95 33.21 -17.32
CA PHE A 201 -15.69 32.04 -17.79
C PHE A 201 -14.77 31.03 -18.50
N ALA A 202 -13.86 31.50 -19.35
CA ALA A 202 -12.88 30.64 -20.03
C ALA A 202 -11.93 29.96 -19.04
N ALA A 203 -11.48 30.66 -17.99
CA ALA A 203 -10.61 30.09 -16.95
C ALA A 203 -11.32 28.98 -16.16
N VAL A 204 -12.57 29.22 -15.75
CA VAL A 204 -13.36 28.23 -15.00
C VAL A 204 -13.66 27.00 -15.85
N THR A 205 -14.12 27.19 -17.09
CA THR A 205 -14.44 26.08 -18.00
C THR A 205 -13.22 25.25 -18.37
N SER A 206 -12.08 25.88 -18.67
CA SER A 206 -10.83 25.16 -18.95
C SER A 206 -10.30 24.40 -17.73
N THR A 207 -10.41 24.97 -16.52
CA THR A 207 -10.07 24.25 -15.27
C THR A 207 -10.96 23.02 -15.10
N ALA A 208 -12.27 23.17 -15.30
CA ALA A 208 -13.23 22.07 -15.19
C ALA A 208 -12.96 20.96 -16.21
N LEU A 209 -12.58 21.31 -17.45
CA LEU A 209 -12.23 20.35 -18.50
C LEU A 209 -10.85 19.71 -18.32
N ALA A 210 -9.92 20.39 -17.65
CA ALA A 210 -8.59 19.83 -17.33
C ALA A 210 -8.63 18.82 -16.16
N TRP A 211 -9.64 18.91 -15.29
CA TRP A 211 -9.76 18.07 -14.10
C TRP A 211 -9.80 16.56 -14.38
N PRO A 212 -10.58 16.03 -15.34
CA PRO A 212 -10.57 14.60 -15.67
C PRO A 212 -9.20 14.09 -16.11
N ALA A 213 -8.47 14.89 -16.90
CA ALA A 213 -7.13 14.54 -17.36
C ALA A 213 -6.14 14.48 -16.20
N ALA A 214 -6.19 15.46 -15.29
CA ALA A 214 -5.39 15.48 -14.07
C ALA A 214 -5.73 14.28 -13.15
N ALA A 215 -7.01 13.96 -12.99
CA ALA A 215 -7.47 12.81 -12.22
C ALA A 215 -7.06 11.47 -12.85
N TRP A 216 -7.03 11.37 -14.18
CA TRP A 216 -6.55 10.19 -14.91
C TRP A 216 -5.03 10.02 -14.81
N TRP A 217 -4.27 11.11 -14.98
CA TRP A 217 -2.81 11.12 -14.81
C TRP A 217 -2.42 10.69 -13.41
N ARG A 218 -3.08 11.28 -12.40
CA ARG A 218 -2.92 10.92 -10.99
C ARG A 218 -3.17 9.43 -10.77
N ARG A 219 -4.33 8.91 -11.23
CA ARG A 219 -4.66 7.49 -11.12
C ARG A 219 -3.55 6.64 -11.73
N SER A 220 -3.16 6.92 -12.97
CA SER A 220 -2.12 6.17 -13.68
C SER A 220 -0.77 6.18 -12.96
N ARG A 221 -0.35 7.33 -12.40
CA ARG A 221 0.89 7.44 -11.61
C ARG A 221 0.83 6.63 -10.33
N LEU A 222 -0.27 6.72 -9.59
CA LEU A 222 -0.46 5.93 -8.36
C LEU A 222 -0.52 4.43 -8.67
N THR A 223 -1.14 4.03 -9.79
CA THR A 223 -1.19 2.62 -10.21
C THR A 223 0.19 2.09 -10.58
N ARG A 224 1.03 2.90 -11.25
CA ARG A 224 2.41 2.48 -11.58
C ARG A 224 3.31 2.35 -10.36
N ARG A 225 3.19 3.28 -9.40
CA ARG A 225 4.09 3.32 -8.24
C ARG A 225 3.73 2.31 -7.16
N TYR A 226 2.44 2.08 -6.96
CA TYR A 226 1.95 1.29 -5.82
C TYR A 226 1.08 0.08 -6.26
N GLY A 227 0.93 -0.16 -7.55
CA GLY A 227 -0.03 -1.11 -8.09
C GLY A 227 -1.48 -0.60 -8.02
N THR A 228 -2.44 -1.45 -8.37
CA THR A 228 -3.89 -1.18 -8.25
C THR A 228 -4.37 -1.16 -6.79
N GLY A 229 -3.57 -1.69 -5.85
CA GLY A 229 -3.93 -1.80 -4.43
C GLY A 229 -5.01 -2.86 -4.16
N THR A 230 -5.44 -3.54 -5.22
CA THR A 230 -6.30 -4.71 -5.20
C THR A 230 -5.66 -5.72 -6.14
N LEU A 231 -5.38 -6.92 -5.65
CA LEU A 231 -4.93 -8.00 -6.53
C LEU A 231 -6.11 -8.41 -7.41
N THR A 232 -5.93 -8.33 -8.73
CA THR A 232 -6.94 -8.87 -9.63
C THR A 232 -6.92 -10.40 -9.56
N PRO A 233 -8.02 -11.09 -9.85
CA PRO A 233 -8.02 -12.56 -9.91
C PRO A 233 -6.96 -13.11 -10.87
N ALA A 234 -6.64 -12.38 -11.94
CA ALA A 234 -5.58 -12.74 -12.87
C ALA A 234 -4.19 -12.63 -12.22
N ASP A 235 -3.95 -11.62 -11.38
CA ASP A 235 -2.70 -11.49 -10.64
C ASP A 235 -2.55 -12.67 -9.68
N VAL A 236 -3.59 -12.98 -8.89
CA VAL A 236 -3.58 -14.14 -7.99
C VAL A 236 -3.37 -15.46 -8.75
N ALA A 237 -4.02 -15.62 -9.91
CA ALA A 237 -3.83 -16.81 -10.75
C ALA A 237 -2.41 -16.92 -11.32
N SER A 238 -1.82 -15.81 -11.78
CA SER A 238 -0.44 -15.79 -12.28
C SER A 238 0.57 -16.13 -11.18
N ILE A 239 0.31 -15.61 -9.99
CA ILE A 239 1.09 -15.83 -8.79
C ILE A 239 1.03 -17.30 -8.34
N THR A 240 -0.18 -17.86 -8.27
CA THR A 240 -0.41 -19.26 -7.89
C THR A 240 0.06 -20.27 -8.95
N ALA A 241 0.04 -19.89 -10.24
CA ALA A 241 0.59 -20.71 -11.31
C ALA A 241 2.11 -20.93 -11.17
N GLY A 242 2.84 -19.96 -10.60
CA GLY A 242 4.25 -20.09 -10.26
C GLY A 242 4.50 -21.10 -9.15
N LEU A 243 3.61 -21.13 -8.14
CA LEU A 243 3.69 -22.10 -7.04
C LEU A 243 3.56 -23.54 -7.53
N HIS A 244 2.68 -23.82 -8.50
CA HIS A 244 2.42 -25.20 -8.95
C HIS A 244 3.64 -25.92 -9.56
N ARG A 245 4.74 -25.20 -9.84
CA ARG A 245 5.97 -25.78 -10.42
C ARG A 245 6.99 -26.25 -9.38
N LEU A 246 6.86 -25.84 -8.12
CA LEU A 246 7.80 -26.21 -7.06
C LEU A 246 7.36 -27.52 -6.42
N THR A 247 8.31 -28.46 -6.26
CA THR A 247 8.04 -29.79 -5.71
C THR A 247 8.38 -29.89 -4.22
N ASP A 248 9.29 -29.04 -3.72
CA ASP A 248 9.64 -28.98 -2.31
C ASP A 248 8.63 -28.10 -1.52
N PRO A 249 7.94 -28.66 -0.50
CA PRO A 249 7.02 -27.91 0.35
C PRO A 249 7.67 -26.70 1.06
N ARG A 250 8.97 -26.76 1.38
CA ARG A 250 9.68 -25.65 2.05
C ARG A 250 9.93 -24.49 1.10
N GLU A 251 10.31 -24.79 -0.14
CA GLU A 251 10.49 -23.78 -1.19
C GLU A 251 9.16 -23.09 -1.54
N LEU A 252 8.05 -23.84 -1.51
CA LEU A 252 6.71 -23.28 -1.71
C LEU A 252 6.35 -22.21 -0.67
N LEU A 253 6.61 -22.49 0.61
CA LEU A 253 6.37 -21.53 1.69
C LEU A 253 7.30 -20.31 1.58
N ALA A 254 8.60 -20.53 1.32
CA ALA A 254 9.54 -19.44 1.12
C ALA A 254 9.11 -18.54 -0.05
N LYS A 255 8.63 -19.13 -1.16
CA LYS A 255 8.15 -18.37 -2.31
C LYS A 255 6.86 -17.61 -2.02
N ALA A 256 5.94 -18.20 -1.26
CA ALA A 256 4.73 -17.52 -0.80
C ALA A 256 5.06 -16.34 0.12
N ALA A 257 6.02 -16.50 1.03
CA ALA A 257 6.49 -15.42 1.89
C ALA A 257 7.15 -14.29 1.08
N GLU A 258 8.05 -14.62 0.15
CA GLU A 258 8.69 -13.65 -0.76
C GLU A 258 7.64 -12.89 -1.59
N MET A 259 6.64 -13.60 -2.10
CA MET A 259 5.52 -13.03 -2.86
C MET A 259 4.71 -12.03 -2.02
N VAL A 260 4.40 -12.37 -0.75
CA VAL A 260 3.75 -11.43 0.17
C VAL A 260 4.67 -10.24 0.41
N ALA A 261 5.95 -10.44 0.68
CA ALA A 261 6.93 -9.37 0.92
C ALA A 261 6.98 -8.38 -0.26
N VAL A 262 7.15 -8.88 -1.49
CA VAL A 262 7.21 -8.08 -2.72
C VAL A 262 5.89 -7.34 -2.97
N SER A 263 4.75 -8.02 -2.80
CA SER A 263 3.44 -7.44 -3.11
C SER A 263 3.00 -6.39 -2.08
N SER A 264 3.36 -6.60 -0.81
CA SER A 264 2.99 -5.72 0.30
C SER A 264 4.05 -4.66 0.62
N GLY A 265 5.28 -4.81 0.13
CA GLY A 265 6.39 -3.90 0.38
C GLY A 265 6.96 -3.99 1.80
N HIS A 266 6.79 -5.11 2.49
CA HIS A 266 7.44 -5.38 3.78
C HIS A 266 8.88 -5.87 3.53
N LEU A 267 9.83 -5.51 4.40
CA LEU A 267 11.23 -5.94 4.27
C LEU A 267 11.37 -7.45 4.42
N GLU A 268 10.66 -8.01 5.40
CA GLU A 268 10.76 -9.40 5.76
C GLU A 268 9.37 -9.95 6.08
N VAL A 269 9.12 -11.15 5.57
CA VAL A 269 7.89 -11.88 5.79
C VAL A 269 8.24 -13.30 6.12
N THR A 270 7.72 -13.80 7.23
CA THR A 270 7.99 -15.16 7.70
C THR A 270 6.68 -15.90 7.86
N LEU A 271 6.62 -17.12 7.31
CA LEU A 271 5.49 -18.02 7.47
C LEU A 271 5.84 -19.09 8.48
N VAL A 272 5.11 -19.12 9.58
CA VAL A 272 5.21 -20.17 10.59
C VAL A 272 4.00 -21.09 10.42
N VAL A 273 4.24 -22.35 10.05
CA VAL A 273 3.19 -23.36 9.94
C VAL A 273 3.00 -24.03 11.29
N GLY A 274 1.75 -24.18 11.72
CA GLY A 274 1.40 -24.74 13.02
C GLY A 274 0.13 -24.13 13.60
N GLU A 275 -0.49 -24.86 14.52
CA GLU A 275 -1.67 -24.38 15.25
C GLU A 275 -1.30 -23.39 16.36
N ASP A 276 -0.06 -23.48 16.86
CA ASP A 276 0.44 -22.65 17.94
C ASP A 276 0.70 -21.21 17.48
N SER A 277 0.37 -20.26 18.34
CA SER A 277 0.74 -18.85 18.14
C SER A 277 2.24 -18.70 18.39
N PRO A 278 3.04 -18.30 17.40
CA PRO A 278 4.46 -18.05 17.62
C PRO A 278 4.66 -16.83 18.52
N ASP A 279 5.79 -16.79 19.23
CA ASP A 279 6.25 -15.58 19.91
C ASP A 279 6.59 -14.51 18.87
N VAL A 280 5.85 -13.40 18.88
CA VAL A 280 6.00 -12.31 17.91
C VAL A 280 7.15 -11.39 18.36
N PRO A 281 8.21 -11.23 17.55
CA PRO A 281 9.29 -10.31 17.89
C PRO A 281 8.77 -8.86 17.92
N PRO A 282 9.38 -7.96 18.74
CA PRO A 282 9.00 -6.56 18.75
C PRO A 282 9.18 -5.94 17.36
N GLY A 283 8.17 -5.20 16.88
CA GLY A 283 8.16 -4.64 15.52
C GLY A 283 7.65 -5.60 14.45
N TRP A 284 7.05 -6.73 14.82
CA TRP A 284 6.36 -7.61 13.89
C TRP A 284 4.85 -7.55 14.10
N VAL A 285 4.10 -7.73 13.01
CA VAL A 285 2.64 -7.88 13.04
C VAL A 285 2.31 -9.30 12.59
N ASP A 286 1.49 -10.00 13.38
CA ASP A 286 1.03 -11.33 13.06
C ASP A 286 -0.35 -11.31 12.40
N HIS A 287 -0.53 -12.19 11.42
CA HIS A 287 -1.81 -12.46 10.79
C HIS A 287 -2.10 -13.96 10.83
N PRO A 288 -3.17 -14.39 11.53
CA PRO A 288 -3.50 -15.80 11.60
C PRO A 288 -3.92 -16.30 10.23
N LEU A 289 -3.35 -17.44 9.81
CA LEU A 289 -3.73 -18.13 8.59
C LEU A 289 -4.84 -19.12 8.94
N LEU A 290 -6.06 -18.81 8.52
CA LEU A 290 -7.25 -19.60 8.84
C LEU A 290 -7.80 -20.28 7.58
N VAL A 291 -8.10 -21.57 7.67
CA VAL A 291 -8.80 -22.34 6.61
C VAL A 291 -9.99 -23.04 7.24
N GLY A 292 -11.21 -22.61 6.88
CA GLY A 292 -12.44 -23.20 7.43
C GLY A 292 -12.65 -22.97 8.93
N GLY A 293 -11.96 -22.00 9.53
CA GLY A 293 -11.98 -21.74 10.98
C GLY A 293 -10.78 -22.33 11.72
N ASP A 294 -10.07 -23.29 11.11
CA ASP A 294 -8.87 -23.90 11.69
C ASP A 294 -7.65 -23.03 11.41
N ARG A 295 -6.85 -22.77 12.45
CA ARG A 295 -5.56 -22.09 12.31
C ARG A 295 -4.54 -23.08 11.77
N VAL A 296 -4.00 -22.78 10.59
CA VAL A 296 -2.97 -23.61 9.92
C VAL A 296 -1.57 -23.04 10.05
N GLY A 297 -1.47 -21.79 10.45
CA GLY A 297 -0.20 -21.09 10.62
C GLY A 297 -0.39 -19.62 11.00
N THR A 298 0.72 -18.91 11.05
CA THR A 298 0.77 -17.48 11.32
C THR A 298 1.73 -16.82 10.32
N LEU A 299 1.26 -15.76 9.68
CA LEU A 299 2.04 -14.89 8.81
C LEU A 299 2.61 -13.75 9.65
N LEU A 300 3.92 -13.68 9.77
CA LEU A 300 4.64 -12.63 10.49
C LEU A 300 5.17 -11.61 9.48
N LEU A 301 4.87 -10.34 9.69
CA LEU A 301 5.30 -9.22 8.85
C LEU A 301 6.21 -8.28 9.63
N ASN A 302 7.43 -8.08 9.13
CA ASN A 302 8.34 -7.05 9.62
C ASN A 302 8.04 -5.74 8.91
N HIS A 303 7.87 -4.67 9.69
CA HIS A 303 7.51 -3.37 9.17
C HIS A 303 8.49 -2.31 9.66
N ASP A 304 8.92 -1.43 8.76
CA ASP A 304 10.01 -0.47 9.02
C ASP A 304 9.65 0.63 10.01
N ASP A 305 8.35 0.86 10.20
CA ASP A 305 7.86 1.99 10.95
C ASP A 305 7.24 1.54 12.27
N PRO A 306 7.63 2.06 13.44
CA PRO A 306 7.12 1.61 14.74
C PRO A 306 5.60 1.73 14.92
N GLU A 307 4.88 2.43 14.03
CA GLU A 307 3.42 2.55 14.07
C GLU A 307 2.65 1.44 13.31
N GLY A 308 3.31 0.48 12.66
CA GLY A 308 2.61 -0.60 11.95
C GLY A 308 2.70 -0.54 10.40
N PRO A 309 2.04 -1.47 9.70
CA PRO A 309 1.90 -1.42 8.25
C PRO A 309 1.00 -0.25 7.80
N GLU A 310 1.24 0.30 6.61
CA GLU A 310 0.34 1.30 6.05
C GLU A 310 -1.06 0.70 5.78
N PRO A 311 -2.16 1.46 5.87
CA PRO A 311 -3.52 0.94 5.67
C PRO A 311 -3.74 0.19 4.35
N ARG A 312 -2.98 0.57 3.31
CA ARG A 312 -2.99 -0.10 2.02
C ARG A 312 -2.24 -1.43 2.05
N GLN A 313 -1.09 -1.49 2.72
CA GLN A 313 -0.32 -2.72 2.91
C GLN A 313 -1.15 -3.71 3.72
N ALA A 314 -1.79 -3.25 4.79
CA ALA A 314 -2.73 -4.05 5.60
C ALA A 314 -3.88 -4.62 4.76
N ARG A 315 -4.49 -3.81 3.87
CA ARG A 315 -5.52 -4.27 2.93
C ARG A 315 -5.02 -5.32 1.95
N LEU A 316 -3.82 -5.13 1.40
CA LEU A 316 -3.23 -6.06 0.44
C LEU A 316 -2.86 -7.38 1.11
N VAL A 317 -2.28 -7.33 2.31
CA VAL A 317 -2.04 -8.50 3.16
C VAL A 317 -3.36 -9.22 3.44
N GLY A 318 -4.42 -8.49 3.84
CA GLY A 318 -5.74 -9.08 4.07
C GLY A 318 -6.33 -9.81 2.86
N GLN A 319 -6.00 -9.37 1.64
CA GLN A 319 -6.38 -10.07 0.40
C GLN A 319 -5.53 -11.31 0.11
N LEU A 320 -4.25 -11.30 0.52
CA LEU A 320 -3.33 -12.42 0.32
C LEU A 320 -3.47 -13.52 1.37
N VAL A 321 -3.83 -13.17 2.60
CA VAL A 321 -3.92 -14.10 3.74
C VAL A 321 -4.71 -15.37 3.43
N PRO A 322 -5.93 -15.31 2.82
CA PRO A 322 -6.68 -16.53 2.51
C PRO A 322 -5.97 -17.46 1.50
N THR A 323 -5.29 -16.89 0.51
CA THR A 323 -4.57 -17.66 -0.51
C THR A 323 -3.35 -18.34 0.12
N VAL A 324 -2.61 -17.61 0.95
CA VAL A 324 -1.44 -18.12 1.66
C VAL A 324 -1.85 -19.19 2.69
N ALA A 325 -2.98 -19.00 3.38
CA ALA A 325 -3.54 -19.99 4.29
C ALA A 325 -3.84 -21.32 3.58
N LEU A 326 -4.42 -21.27 2.37
CA LEU A 326 -4.64 -22.48 1.56
C LEU A 326 -3.32 -23.19 1.22
N VAL A 327 -2.28 -22.44 0.85
CA VAL A 327 -0.95 -22.99 0.54
C VAL A 327 -0.34 -23.64 1.78
N CYS A 328 -0.39 -22.98 2.94
CA CYS A 328 0.09 -23.54 4.20
C CYS A 328 -0.64 -24.84 4.56
N ARG A 329 -1.97 -24.90 4.37
CA ARG A 329 -2.74 -26.13 4.58
C ARG A 329 -2.32 -27.25 3.63
N ALA A 330 -2.14 -26.94 2.34
CA ALA A 330 -1.71 -27.93 1.36
C ALA A 330 -0.31 -28.48 1.68
N VAL A 331 0.62 -27.61 2.08
CA VAL A 331 1.97 -28.00 2.52
C VAL A 331 1.93 -28.86 3.79
N GLY A 332 1.14 -28.48 4.79
CA GLY A 332 0.94 -29.28 6.00
C GLY A 332 0.46 -30.69 5.68
N LEU A 333 -0.59 -30.82 4.86
CA LEU A 333 -1.13 -32.12 4.42
C LEU A 333 -0.10 -32.94 3.61
N ALA A 334 0.73 -32.28 2.80
CA ALA A 334 1.77 -32.98 2.03
C ALA A 334 2.87 -33.54 2.94
N VAL A 335 3.29 -32.79 3.96
CA VAL A 335 4.28 -33.23 4.95
C VAL A 335 3.72 -34.37 5.81
N GLU A 336 2.48 -34.26 6.28
CA GLU A 336 1.79 -35.35 7.01
C GLU A 336 1.69 -36.63 6.17
N ALA A 337 1.31 -36.51 4.89
CA ALA A 337 1.23 -37.65 3.99
C ALA A 337 2.61 -38.30 3.74
N GLU A 338 3.68 -37.50 3.68
CA GLU A 338 5.04 -38.02 3.51
C GLU A 338 5.53 -38.73 4.77
N HIS A 339 5.29 -38.18 5.97
CA HIS A 339 5.58 -38.87 7.23
C HIS A 339 4.81 -40.20 7.33
N ALA A 340 3.52 -40.21 7.01
CA ALA A 340 2.72 -41.44 7.01
C ALA A 340 3.27 -42.49 6.04
N ARG A 341 3.77 -42.10 4.86
CA ARG A 341 4.43 -43.01 3.92
C ARG A 341 5.74 -43.57 4.48
N GLN A 342 6.54 -42.72 5.13
CA GLN A 342 7.79 -43.14 5.75
C GLN A 342 7.54 -44.12 6.90
N ASP A 343 6.51 -43.89 7.70
CA ASP A 343 6.15 -44.79 8.79
C ASP A 343 5.67 -46.14 8.27
N VAL A 344 4.79 -46.14 7.26
CA VAL A 344 4.38 -47.40 6.58
C VAL A 344 5.58 -48.11 5.96
N ALA A 345 6.53 -47.39 5.35
CA ALA A 345 7.73 -48.01 4.80
C ALA A 345 8.59 -48.65 5.91
N ARG A 346 8.80 -47.95 7.03
CA ARG A 346 9.54 -48.47 8.20
C ARG A 346 8.86 -49.71 8.79
N GLU A 347 7.54 -49.68 8.93
CA GLU A 347 6.77 -50.84 9.42
C GLU A 347 6.89 -52.03 8.47
N ARG A 348 6.81 -51.80 7.16
CA ARG A 348 6.97 -52.86 6.15
C ARG A 348 8.37 -53.45 6.16
N ASP A 349 9.41 -52.64 6.34
CA ASP A 349 10.78 -53.12 6.43
C ASP A 349 11.03 -53.90 7.72
N ALA A 350 10.45 -53.47 8.84
CA ALA A 350 10.49 -54.19 10.11
C ALA A 350 9.79 -55.55 10.00
N GLU A 351 8.61 -55.60 9.39
CA GLU A 351 7.87 -56.84 9.18
C GLU A 351 8.60 -57.78 8.21
N ARG A 352 9.20 -57.23 7.13
CA ARG A 352 10.03 -58.02 6.22
C ARG A 352 11.25 -58.61 6.93
N ALA A 353 11.91 -57.84 7.79
CA ALA A 353 13.04 -58.32 8.58
C ALA A 353 12.62 -59.43 9.55
N ARG A 354 11.46 -59.28 10.19
CA ARG A 354 10.87 -60.30 11.07
C ARG A 354 10.57 -61.60 10.33
N ILE A 355 9.86 -61.52 9.19
CA ILE A 355 9.55 -62.68 8.35
C ILE A 355 10.83 -63.38 7.88
N LEU A 356 11.84 -62.62 7.46
CA LEU A 356 13.12 -63.20 7.05
C LEU A 356 13.86 -63.86 8.21
N GLY A 357 13.79 -63.28 9.42
CA GLY A 357 14.31 -63.90 10.64
C GLY A 357 13.60 -65.22 10.97
N ASP A 358 12.27 -65.20 11.04
CA ASP A 358 11.44 -66.40 11.28
C ASP A 358 11.70 -67.49 10.23
N LEU A 359 11.88 -67.09 8.97
CA LEU A 359 12.21 -68.01 7.87
C LEU A 359 13.62 -68.60 8.04
N HIS A 360 14.61 -67.78 8.40
CA HIS A 360 15.98 -68.23 8.61
C HIS A 360 16.08 -69.22 9.79
N ASP A 361 15.38 -68.93 10.89
CA ASP A 361 15.49 -69.70 12.13
C ASP A 361 14.56 -70.92 12.14
N GLY A 362 13.40 -70.86 11.50
CA GLY A 362 12.42 -71.95 11.46
C GLY A 362 12.52 -72.88 10.25
N LEU A 363 12.87 -72.36 9.06
CA LEU A 363 12.89 -73.13 7.81
C LEU A 363 14.31 -73.42 7.31
N GLY A 364 15.32 -72.66 7.74
CA GLY A 364 16.73 -72.91 7.41
C GLY A 364 17.20 -74.34 7.73
N PRO A 365 16.97 -74.85 8.95
CA PRO A 365 17.35 -76.23 9.31
C PRO A 365 16.51 -77.30 8.59
N VAL A 366 15.21 -77.06 8.39
CA VAL A 366 14.27 -78.04 7.79
C VAL A 366 14.52 -78.18 6.29
N LEU A 367 14.72 -77.07 5.57
CA LEU A 367 15.06 -77.08 4.15
C LEU A 367 16.47 -77.64 3.90
N SER A 368 17.44 -77.33 4.77
CA SER A 368 18.77 -77.95 4.71
C SER A 368 18.69 -79.47 4.90
N GLY A 369 17.89 -79.94 5.86
CA GLY A 369 17.64 -81.37 6.09
C GLY A 369 16.91 -82.08 4.94
N MET A 370 16.01 -81.41 4.22
CA MET A 370 15.35 -81.96 3.03
C MET A 370 16.26 -81.97 1.79
N SER A 371 17.11 -80.95 1.57
CA SER A 371 18.04 -80.93 0.43
C SER A 371 19.03 -82.10 0.47
N MET A 372 19.44 -82.52 1.68
CA MET A 372 20.30 -83.68 1.90
C MET A 372 19.63 -85.03 1.58
N ARG A 373 18.29 -85.11 1.52
CA ARG A 373 17.56 -86.34 1.12
C ARG A 373 17.30 -86.44 -0.38
N VAL A 374 17.40 -85.33 -1.12
CA VAL A 374 17.11 -85.28 -2.57
C VAL A 374 18.37 -85.52 -3.42
N GLN A 375 19.57 -85.35 -2.87
CA GLN A 375 20.83 -85.79 -3.48
C GLN A 375 21.14 -87.26 -3.21
N ARG A 376 20.21 -88.15 -3.59
CA ARG A 376 20.50 -89.55 -3.91
C ARG A 376 20.02 -89.87 -5.34
N PRO A 377 20.78 -89.51 -6.38
CA PRO A 377 20.60 -90.13 -7.68
C PRO A 377 21.22 -91.53 -7.60
N SER A 378 20.38 -92.54 -7.66
CA SER A 378 20.74 -93.90 -8.04
C SER A 378 21.38 -93.88 -9.43
N CYS A 379 22.70 -93.76 -9.49
CA CYS A 379 23.48 -94.07 -10.68
C CYS A 379 23.79 -95.56 -10.69
N ALA A 380 22.84 -96.35 -11.17
CA ALA A 380 23.07 -97.72 -11.62
C ALA A 380 22.56 -97.81 -13.06
N GLY A 381 23.48 -97.79 -14.03
CA GLY A 381 23.21 -98.26 -15.39
C GLY A 381 23.33 -97.23 -16.50
N ALA A 382 24.37 -97.45 -17.32
CA ALA A 382 24.48 -97.17 -18.76
C ALA A 382 25.24 -95.89 -19.22
N PRO A 383 26.14 -96.04 -20.21
CA PRO A 383 26.96 -94.97 -20.76
C PRO A 383 26.34 -94.35 -22.03
N ALA A 384 26.96 -93.23 -22.43
CA ALA A 384 27.00 -92.64 -23.78
C ALA A 384 26.14 -91.38 -24.04
N CYS A 385 26.89 -90.31 -24.34
CA CYS A 385 26.62 -89.23 -25.30
C CYS A 385 25.48 -88.24 -25.01
N CYS A 386 25.83 -86.99 -24.68
CA CYS A 386 26.02 -85.96 -25.73
C CYS A 386 26.46 -84.62 -25.12
N CYS A 387 27.50 -84.05 -25.73
CA CYS A 387 28.00 -82.71 -25.47
C CYS A 387 27.10 -81.63 -26.07
N ASN A 388 27.30 -80.40 -25.55
CA ASN A 388 27.14 -79.10 -26.20
C ASN A 388 25.72 -78.53 -26.41
N HIS A 389 25.42 -77.48 -25.66
CA HIS A 389 25.19 -76.12 -26.18
C HIS A 389 24.84 -75.16 -25.03
N TRP A 390 25.76 -74.25 -24.69
CA TRP A 390 25.47 -73.04 -23.90
C TRP A 390 25.93 -71.83 -24.71
N PRO A 391 25.06 -70.85 -25.06
CA PRO A 391 25.52 -69.63 -25.70
C PRO A 391 26.06 -68.67 -24.62
N ARG A 392 27.35 -68.34 -24.76
CA ARG A 392 27.94 -67.13 -24.18
C ARG A 392 27.39 -65.91 -24.92
N GLY A 393 26.91 -64.91 -24.19
CA GLY A 393 26.45 -63.66 -24.81
C GLY A 393 25.86 -62.67 -23.82
N TRP A 394 26.66 -62.19 -22.88
CA TRP A 394 26.41 -60.92 -22.20
C TRP A 394 27.01 -59.79 -23.06
N PRO A 395 26.23 -58.81 -23.54
CA PRO A 395 26.80 -57.56 -23.99
C PRO A 395 26.90 -56.59 -22.81
N ARG A 396 28.14 -56.16 -22.52
CA ARG A 396 28.40 -54.83 -21.97
C ARG A 396 27.92 -53.81 -23.01
N GLN A 397 27.01 -52.92 -22.64
CA GLN A 397 26.86 -51.63 -23.31
C GLN A 397 27.18 -50.53 -22.31
N GLY A 398 28.32 -49.89 -22.54
CA GLY A 398 28.60 -48.55 -22.04
C GLY A 398 27.96 -47.50 -22.94
N GLU A 399 27.71 -46.36 -22.32
CA GLU A 399 27.80 -44.99 -22.85
C GLU A 399 27.73 -44.80 -24.38
N THR A 400 26.66 -44.15 -24.84
CA THR A 400 26.73 -43.03 -25.78
C THR A 400 25.46 -42.18 -25.71
N SER A 401 25.64 -40.92 -25.27
CA SER A 401 25.14 -39.67 -25.86
C SER A 401 23.75 -39.61 -26.53
N ALA A 402 22.98 -38.63 -26.05
CA ALA A 402 22.21 -37.65 -26.82
C ALA A 402 21.40 -38.16 -28.04
N GLY A 403 20.09 -38.34 -27.84
CA GLY A 403 19.14 -38.59 -28.91
C GLY A 403 17.76 -38.06 -28.55
N SER A 404 17.43 -36.90 -29.13
CA SER A 404 16.12 -36.27 -29.17
C SER A 404 14.99 -37.27 -29.49
N CYS A 405 13.93 -37.28 -28.67
CA CYS A 405 12.64 -37.87 -29.02
C CYS A 405 11.64 -36.76 -29.38
N PRO A 406 11.14 -36.70 -30.63
CA PRO A 406 9.92 -35.97 -30.96
C PRO A 406 8.72 -36.92 -30.91
N GLY A 407 7.60 -36.43 -30.37
CA GLY A 407 6.27 -36.94 -30.66
C GLY A 407 5.78 -38.13 -29.83
N SER A 408 5.21 -37.85 -28.66
CA SER A 408 4.22 -38.74 -28.04
C SER A 408 2.82 -38.15 -28.20
N THR A 409 1.96 -39.00 -28.75
CA THR A 409 0.59 -38.77 -29.18
C THR A 409 -0.30 -38.47 -27.96
N ARG A 410 -1.00 -37.33 -28.00
CA ARG A 410 -2.09 -36.99 -27.07
C ARG A 410 -3.12 -38.11 -27.00
N ARG A 411 -3.12 -38.90 -25.92
CA ARG A 411 -4.33 -39.57 -25.45
C ARG A 411 -5.15 -38.55 -24.67
N ARG A 412 -6.32 -38.18 -25.22
CA ARG A 412 -7.39 -37.52 -24.47
C ARG A 412 -7.91 -38.51 -23.44
N CYS A 413 -7.61 -38.28 -22.16
CA CYS A 413 -8.47 -38.79 -21.10
C CYS A 413 -9.67 -37.87 -21.00
N SER A 414 -10.83 -38.40 -21.37
CA SER A 414 -12.15 -37.84 -21.09
C SER A 414 -12.32 -37.63 -19.59
N THR A 415 -12.63 -36.40 -19.20
CA THR A 415 -13.11 -36.00 -17.88
C THR A 415 -14.40 -36.74 -17.51
N PRO A 416 -14.54 -37.29 -16.29
CA PRO A 416 -15.84 -37.69 -15.78
C PRO A 416 -16.62 -36.44 -15.36
N THR A 417 -17.77 -36.23 -15.98
CA THR A 417 -18.79 -35.27 -15.57
C THR A 417 -19.39 -35.74 -14.24
N TRP A 418 -19.20 -34.95 -13.18
CA TRP A 418 -19.95 -35.09 -11.93
C TRP A 418 -21.31 -34.38 -12.05
N PRO A 419 -22.40 -34.96 -11.52
CA PRO A 419 -23.72 -34.34 -11.57
C PRO A 419 -23.82 -33.18 -10.56
N GLU A 420 -24.32 -32.05 -11.03
CA GLU A 420 -24.83 -30.95 -10.22
C GLU A 420 -25.87 -31.50 -9.23
N ARG A 421 -25.54 -31.40 -7.93
CA ARG A 421 -26.50 -31.61 -6.87
C ARG A 421 -27.10 -30.25 -6.54
N SER A 422 -28.28 -29.99 -7.11
CA SER A 422 -29.16 -28.90 -6.71
C SER A 422 -29.71 -29.15 -5.30
N SER A 423 -29.54 -28.20 -4.39
CA SER A 423 -30.37 -28.11 -3.19
C SER A 423 -30.25 -26.76 -2.52
N GLY A 424 -31.41 -26.14 -2.27
CA GLY A 424 -31.68 -25.29 -1.10
C GLY A 424 -31.58 -23.81 -1.34
#